data_AF-A0A845WJJ9-F1
#
_entry.id   AF-A0A845WJJ9-F1
#
_cell.length_a   1.000
_cell.length_b   1.000
_cell.length_c   1.000
_cell.angle_alpha   90.00
_cell.angle_beta   90.00
_cell.angle_gamma   90.00
#
_symmetry.space_group_name_H-M   'P 1'
#
loop_
_entity.id
_entity.type
_entity.pdbx_description
1 polymer ?
#
loop_
_entity_poly.entity_id
_entity_poly.type
_entity_poly.pdbx_seq_one_letter_code
_entity_poly.pdbx_strand_id
1 'polypeptide(L)'
;MDFSPDSVGKIVLNTSLAGCASALAVIAWRWFNNARKVDLSTILNGILGGLVGITASCDVVEPLESLFIGIISGGIVIWGVYWLSENKIDDAVGAIPVHCFCGIWGGLATGVFAHGIDSINFVTQLLGSFLIPLWSFIVVFVVLKGWDDRFGIRVSQETEKSGLDWHDHGQIAYISLEKKE
;
A
#
# COMPACT_ATOMS: atom_id res chain seq x y z
N MET A 1 21.50 -15.75 -4.07
CA MET A 1 20.23 -15.51 -4.78
C MET A 1 20.20 -16.46 -5.96
N ASP A 2 19.21 -17.35 -6.01
CA ASP A 2 19.07 -18.35 -7.07
C ASP A 2 18.24 -17.79 -8.22
N PHE A 3 18.82 -17.75 -9.42
CA PHE A 3 18.19 -17.26 -10.65
C PHE A 3 17.77 -18.40 -11.59
N SER A 4 17.60 -19.61 -11.07
CA SER A 4 17.03 -20.73 -11.82
C SER A 4 15.62 -20.38 -12.35
N PRO A 5 15.22 -20.93 -13.51
CA PRO A 5 13.87 -20.71 -14.05
C PRO A 5 12.76 -21.06 -13.06
N ASP A 6 12.97 -22.10 -12.25
CA ASP A 6 11.99 -22.56 -11.25
C ASP A 6 11.88 -21.55 -10.08
N SER A 7 13.01 -21.02 -9.61
CA SER A 7 13.04 -19.97 -8.57
C SER A 7 12.31 -18.71 -9.04
N VAL A 8 12.63 -18.21 -10.24
CA VAL A 8 11.97 -17.03 -10.83
C VAL A 8 10.49 -17.31 -11.07
N GLY A 9 10.13 -18.51 -11.55
CA GLY A 9 8.76 -18.94 -11.73
C GLY A 9 7.95 -18.91 -10.43
N LYS A 10 8.55 -19.40 -9.33
CA LYS A 10 7.93 -19.36 -8.00
C LYS A 10 7.70 -17.94 -7.52
N ILE A 11 8.67 -17.04 -7.69
CA ILE A 11 8.56 -15.62 -7.32
C ILE A 11 7.39 -14.95 -8.04
N VAL A 12 7.31 -15.12 -9.36
CA VAL A 12 6.22 -14.54 -10.18
C VAL A 12 4.87 -15.14 -9.78
N LEU A 13 4.81 -16.44 -9.54
CA LEU A 13 3.59 -17.13 -9.12
C LEU A 13 3.10 -16.61 -7.76
N ASN A 14 3.97 -16.61 -6.74
CA ASN A 14 3.63 -16.12 -5.40
C ASN A 14 3.17 -14.66 -5.41
N THR A 15 3.89 -13.82 -6.17
CA THR A 15 3.54 -12.40 -6.32
C THR A 15 2.14 -12.22 -6.93
N SER A 16 1.87 -12.96 -8.01
CA SER A 16 0.57 -12.89 -8.70
C SER A 16 -0.58 -13.43 -7.83
N LEU A 17 -0.35 -14.56 -7.14
CA LEU A 17 -1.34 -15.18 -6.26
C LEU A 17 -1.72 -14.26 -5.10
N ALA A 18 -0.74 -13.63 -4.45
CA ALA A 18 -1.00 -12.70 -3.35
C ALA A 18 -1.81 -11.46 -3.79
N GLY A 19 -1.47 -10.87 -4.94
CA GLY A 19 -2.22 -9.75 -5.53
C GLY A 19 -3.67 -10.13 -5.83
N CYS A 20 -3.89 -11.27 -6.50
CA CYS A 20 -5.22 -11.78 -6.81
C CYS A 20 -6.03 -12.13 -5.54
N ALA A 21 -5.41 -12.78 -4.57
CA ALA A 21 -6.04 -13.14 -3.30
C ALA A 21 -6.48 -11.92 -2.50
N SER A 22 -5.65 -10.88 -2.44
CA SER A 22 -5.99 -9.61 -1.82
C SER A 22 -7.16 -8.92 -2.52
N ALA A 23 -7.17 -8.90 -3.86
CA ALA A 23 -8.29 -8.36 -4.64
C ALA A 23 -9.61 -9.07 -4.33
N LEU A 24 -9.59 -10.41 -4.30
CA LEU A 24 -10.76 -11.23 -3.98
C LEU A 24 -11.23 -11.00 -2.55
N ALA A 25 -10.32 -10.85 -1.58
CA ALA A 25 -10.66 -10.53 -0.20
C ALA A 25 -11.38 -9.18 -0.09
N VAL A 26 -10.89 -8.16 -0.81
CA VAL A 26 -11.51 -6.84 -0.83
C VAL A 26 -12.89 -6.86 -1.49
N ILE A 27 -13.01 -7.53 -2.64
CA ILE A 27 -14.30 -7.69 -3.34
C ILE A 27 -15.31 -8.44 -2.48
N ALA A 28 -14.90 -9.55 -1.86
CA ALA A 28 -15.75 -10.32 -0.97
C ALA A 28 -16.23 -9.47 0.21
N TRP A 29 -15.33 -8.75 0.88
CA TRP A 29 -15.69 -7.89 2.00
C TRP A 29 -16.72 -6.82 1.59
N ARG A 30 -16.52 -6.15 0.45
CA ARG A 30 -17.48 -5.17 -0.09
C ARG A 30 -18.84 -5.79 -0.38
N TRP A 31 -18.86 -6.98 -0.99
CA TRP A 31 -20.08 -7.71 -1.32
C TRP A 31 -20.89 -8.05 -0.06
N PHE A 32 -20.24 -8.54 1.00
CA PHE A 32 -20.91 -8.90 2.25
C PHE A 32 -21.32 -7.70 3.11
N ASN A 33 -20.67 -6.54 2.95
CA ASN A 33 -21.02 -5.31 3.68
C ASN A 33 -22.00 -4.40 2.90
N ASN A 34 -22.80 -4.97 1.99
CA ASN A 34 -23.84 -4.27 1.22
C ASN A 34 -23.37 -3.08 0.37
N ALA A 35 -22.06 -2.93 0.15
CA ALA A 35 -21.53 -2.04 -0.87
C ALA A 35 -21.71 -2.74 -2.23
N ARG A 36 -22.93 -2.67 -2.80
CA ARG A 36 -23.28 -3.33 -4.08
C ARG A 36 -22.41 -2.88 -5.27
N LYS A 37 -21.64 -1.81 -5.11
CA LYS A 37 -20.65 -1.34 -6.08
C LYS A 37 -19.28 -1.35 -5.41
N VAL A 38 -18.36 -2.10 -6.00
CA VAL A 38 -16.95 -2.02 -5.65
C VAL A 38 -16.33 -0.96 -6.57
N ASP A 39 -15.83 0.13 -5.99
CA ASP A 39 -15.10 1.13 -6.76
C ASP A 39 -13.73 0.58 -7.19
N LEU A 40 -13.29 1.01 -8.37
CA LEU A 40 -12.03 0.56 -8.96
C LEU A 40 -10.82 0.88 -8.08
N SER A 41 -10.82 2.06 -7.43
CA SER A 41 -9.73 2.49 -6.55
C SER A 41 -9.51 1.51 -5.40
N THR A 42 -10.58 1.07 -4.75
CA THR A 42 -10.52 0.11 -3.65
C THR A 42 -10.00 -1.26 -4.10
N ILE A 43 -10.38 -1.74 -5.29
CA ILE A 43 -9.84 -3.00 -5.84
C ILE A 43 -8.35 -2.85 -6.17
N LEU A 44 -7.96 -1.76 -6.82
CA LEU A 44 -6.57 -1.50 -7.20
C LEU A 44 -5.68 -1.39 -5.95
N ASN A 45 -6.11 -0.65 -4.92
CA ASN A 45 -5.41 -0.60 -3.64
C ASN A 45 -5.39 -1.96 -2.94
N GLY A 46 -6.44 -2.77 -3.07
CA GLY A 46 -6.43 -4.17 -2.62
C GLY A 46 -5.34 -4.99 -3.32
N ILE A 47 -5.29 -4.97 -4.65
CA ILE A 47 -4.25 -5.65 -5.44
C ILE A 47 -2.86 -5.19 -5.00
N LEU A 48 -2.64 -3.88 -4.94
CA LEU A 48 -1.36 -3.30 -4.52
C LEU A 48 -0.99 -3.73 -3.10
N GLY A 49 -1.93 -3.75 -2.16
CA GLY A 49 -1.68 -4.23 -0.80
C GLY A 49 -1.19 -5.68 -0.76
N GLY A 50 -1.78 -6.56 -1.58
CA GLY A 50 -1.32 -7.95 -1.72
C GLY A 50 0.08 -8.06 -2.31
N LEU A 51 0.37 -7.26 -3.35
CA LEU A 51 1.70 -7.19 -3.96
C LEU A 51 2.75 -6.65 -2.99
N VAL A 52 2.42 -5.63 -2.20
CA VAL A 52 3.31 -5.11 -1.15
C VAL A 52 3.52 -6.16 -0.06
N GLY A 53 2.46 -6.80 0.42
CA GLY A 53 2.52 -7.78 1.50
C GLY A 53 3.41 -8.98 1.18
N ILE A 54 3.46 -9.44 -0.06
CA ILE A 54 4.29 -10.59 -0.46
C ILE A 54 5.74 -10.21 -0.84
N THR A 55 6.03 -8.93 -1.06
CA THR A 55 7.31 -8.48 -1.64
C THR A 55 8.53 -8.99 -0.87
N ALA A 56 8.48 -8.96 0.47
CA ALA A 56 9.60 -9.35 1.32
C ALA A 56 9.88 -10.86 1.36
N SER A 57 8.92 -11.70 0.97
CA SER A 57 9.00 -13.16 1.16
C SER A 57 8.67 -13.97 -0.09
N CYS A 58 8.48 -13.34 -1.24
CA CYS A 58 8.00 -13.99 -2.47
C CYS A 58 8.88 -15.16 -2.96
N ASP A 59 10.16 -15.17 -2.61
CA ASP A 59 11.15 -16.21 -2.94
C ASP A 59 11.26 -17.32 -1.89
N VAL A 60 10.84 -17.05 -0.65
CA VAL A 60 11.02 -17.94 0.51
C VAL A 60 9.74 -18.56 1.05
N VAL A 61 8.56 -18.24 0.49
CA VAL A 61 7.28 -18.87 0.88
C VAL A 61 6.75 -19.81 -0.21
N GLU A 62 5.82 -20.66 0.18
CA GLU A 62 5.08 -21.54 -0.72
C GLU A 62 3.83 -20.85 -1.33
N PRO A 63 3.34 -21.31 -2.50
CA PRO A 63 2.20 -20.70 -3.18
C PRO A 63 0.94 -20.56 -2.32
N LEU A 64 0.64 -21.54 -1.46
CA LEU A 64 -0.51 -21.49 -0.57
C LEU A 64 -0.36 -20.40 0.50
N GLU A 65 0.85 -20.19 1.02
CA GLU A 65 1.13 -19.15 2.02
C GLU A 65 1.00 -17.75 1.39
N SER A 66 1.42 -17.60 0.13
CA SER A 66 1.25 -16.34 -0.60
C SER A 66 -0.22 -15.90 -0.72
N LEU A 67 -1.14 -16.85 -0.86
CA LEU A 67 -2.59 -16.57 -0.86
C LEU A 67 -3.05 -16.02 0.50
N PHE A 68 -2.61 -16.63 1.60
CA PHE A 68 -2.96 -16.15 2.95
C PHE A 68 -2.39 -14.76 3.24
N ILE A 69 -1.13 -14.52 2.85
CA ILE A 69 -0.48 -13.21 2.96
C ILE A 69 -1.29 -12.17 2.18
N GLY A 70 -1.72 -12.50 0.95
CA GLY A 70 -2.58 -11.65 0.13
C GLY A 70 -3.93 -11.34 0.77
N ILE A 71 -4.67 -12.36 1.25
CA ILE A 71 -5.98 -12.17 1.90
C ILE A 71 -5.88 -11.22 3.09
N ILE A 72 -4.88 -11.43 3.96
CA ILE A 72 -4.67 -10.59 5.14
C ILE A 72 -4.31 -9.16 4.72
N SER A 73 -3.48 -8.99 3.68
CA SER A 73 -3.15 -7.68 3.13
C SER A 73 -4.39 -6.93 2.64
N GLY A 74 -5.32 -7.59 1.95
CA GLY A 74 -6.58 -6.98 1.53
C GLY A 74 -7.44 -6.51 2.71
N GLY A 75 -7.50 -7.30 3.77
CA GLY A 75 -8.14 -6.91 5.03
C GLY A 75 -7.48 -5.69 5.69
N ILE A 76 -6.13 -5.64 5.69
CA ILE A 76 -5.36 -4.50 6.20
C ILE A 76 -5.62 -3.23 5.39
N VAL A 77 -5.69 -3.32 4.06
CA VAL A 77 -6.01 -2.16 3.21
C VAL A 77 -7.39 -1.61 3.58
N ILE A 78 -8.41 -2.47 3.66
CA ILE A 78 -9.76 -2.05 4.03
C ILE A 78 -9.74 -1.38 5.40
N TRP A 79 -9.21 -2.07 6.40
CA TRP A 79 -9.14 -1.56 7.76
C TRP A 79 -8.41 -0.21 7.83
N GLY A 80 -7.25 -0.10 7.16
CA GLY A 80 -6.43 1.10 7.17
C GLY A 80 -7.13 2.30 6.54
N VAL A 81 -7.85 2.11 5.42
CA VAL A 81 -8.63 3.20 4.79
C VAL A 81 -9.71 3.72 5.73
N TYR A 82 -10.50 2.83 6.35
CA TYR A 82 -11.54 3.24 7.30
C TYR A 82 -10.94 3.90 8.54
N TRP A 83 -9.86 3.34 9.09
CA TRP A 83 -9.19 3.88 10.25
C TRP A 83 -8.64 5.29 10.01
N LEU A 84 -8.00 5.54 8.85
CA LEU A 84 -7.53 6.88 8.50
C LEU A 84 -8.69 7.87 8.33
N SER A 85 -9.77 7.45 7.67
CA SER A 85 -10.97 8.26 7.50
C SER A 85 -11.62 8.65 8.83
N GLU A 86 -11.73 7.70 9.78
CA GLU A 86 -12.28 7.96 11.12
C GLU A 86 -11.41 8.95 11.91
N ASN A 87 -10.09 8.90 11.71
CA ASN A 87 -9.13 9.81 12.32
C ASN A 87 -8.94 11.12 11.53
N LYS A 88 -9.71 11.35 10.45
CA LYS A 88 -9.64 12.53 9.58
C LYS A 88 -8.24 12.77 9.01
N ILE A 89 -7.53 11.67 8.72
CA ILE A 89 -6.25 11.70 8.03
C ILE A 89 -6.53 11.52 6.55
N ASP A 90 -6.26 12.57 5.77
CA ASP A 90 -6.45 12.58 4.33
C ASP A 90 -5.25 11.94 3.62
N ASP A 91 -5.38 10.67 3.27
CA ASP A 91 -4.44 9.93 2.44
C ASP A 91 -4.96 9.89 0.99
N ALA A 92 -4.46 10.82 0.18
CA ALA A 92 -4.98 11.11 -1.16
C ALA A 92 -5.03 9.89 -2.10
N VAL A 93 -4.14 8.91 -1.92
CA VAL A 93 -4.02 7.75 -2.81
C VAL A 93 -4.16 6.40 -2.10
N GLY A 94 -4.22 6.38 -0.76
CA GLY A 94 -4.18 5.15 0.03
C GLY A 94 -2.76 4.61 0.21
N ALA A 95 -1.75 5.49 0.22
CA ALA A 95 -0.36 5.09 0.37
C ALA A 95 -0.05 4.46 1.73
N ILE A 96 -0.68 4.92 2.81
CA ILE A 96 -0.42 4.42 4.16
C ILE A 96 -0.95 2.98 4.32
N PRO A 97 -2.23 2.67 4.00
CA PRO A 97 -2.74 1.30 4.10
C PRO A 97 -1.99 0.33 3.19
N VAL A 98 -1.71 0.74 1.95
CA VAL A 98 -1.05 -0.12 0.95
C VAL A 98 0.43 -0.34 1.25
N HIS A 99 1.20 0.71 1.53
CA HIS A 99 2.66 0.58 1.63
C HIS A 99 3.15 0.46 3.07
N CYS A 100 2.62 1.25 4.00
CA CYS A 100 3.05 1.20 5.39
C CYS A 100 2.47 -0.03 6.09
N PHE A 101 1.13 -0.17 6.12
CA PHE A 101 0.51 -1.25 6.89
C PHE A 101 0.71 -2.63 6.26
N CYS A 102 0.48 -2.79 4.95
CA CYS A 102 0.79 -4.07 4.30
C CYS A 102 2.30 -4.35 4.25
N GLY A 103 3.16 -3.32 4.20
CA GLY A 103 4.61 -3.50 4.28
C GLY A 103 5.06 -4.04 5.65
N ILE A 104 4.53 -3.48 6.74
CA ILE A 104 4.74 -4.01 8.10
C ILE A 104 4.30 -5.48 8.15
N TRP A 105 3.08 -5.76 7.67
CA TRP A 105 2.57 -7.14 7.59
C TRP A 105 3.47 -8.05 6.76
N GLY A 106 3.96 -7.62 5.61
CA GLY A 106 4.83 -8.43 4.75
C GLY A 106 6.14 -8.81 5.42
N GLY A 107 6.77 -7.90 6.16
CA GLY A 107 7.94 -8.24 6.97
C GLY A 107 7.60 -9.23 8.08
N LEU A 108 6.48 -9.04 8.79
CA LEU A 108 6.03 -9.99 9.83
C LEU A 108 5.73 -11.37 9.23
N ALA A 109 5.05 -11.42 8.09
CA ALA A 109 4.74 -12.64 7.36
C ALA A 109 6.02 -13.36 6.90
N THR A 110 7.04 -12.62 6.49
CA THR A 110 8.37 -13.18 6.19
C THR A 110 8.93 -13.92 7.41
N GLY A 111 8.81 -13.34 8.61
CA GLY A 111 9.27 -13.97 9.85
C GLY A 111 8.47 -15.20 10.29
N VAL A 112 7.27 -15.39 9.75
CA VAL A 112 6.35 -16.50 10.11
C VAL A 112 6.37 -17.63 9.08
N PHE A 113 6.40 -17.29 7.79
CA PHE A 113 6.20 -18.25 6.69
C PHE A 113 7.47 -18.56 5.89
N ALA A 114 8.59 -17.86 6.08
CA ALA A 114 9.78 -18.11 5.27
C ALA A 114 10.39 -19.49 5.53
N HIS A 115 10.82 -20.15 4.45
CA HIS A 115 11.47 -21.45 4.43
C HIS A 115 12.88 -21.36 3.84
N GLY A 116 13.77 -22.26 4.25
CA GLY A 116 15.07 -22.48 3.59
C GLY A 116 16.16 -21.44 3.88
N ILE A 117 15.92 -20.49 4.79
CA ILE A 117 16.92 -19.50 5.22
C ILE A 117 16.92 -19.39 6.75
N ASP A 118 17.88 -20.04 7.40
CA ASP A 118 18.00 -20.09 8.88
C ASP A 118 18.24 -18.71 9.53
N SER A 119 18.76 -17.74 8.78
CA SER A 119 18.98 -16.38 9.28
C SER A 119 17.71 -15.54 9.35
N ILE A 120 16.63 -15.95 8.67
CA ILE A 120 15.32 -15.30 8.82
C ILE A 120 14.73 -15.75 10.15
N ASN A 121 14.57 -14.81 11.07
CA ASN A 121 13.88 -15.05 12.32
C ASN A 121 12.83 -13.95 12.58
N PHE A 122 11.78 -14.33 13.30
CA PHE A 122 10.65 -13.45 13.58
C PHE A 122 11.03 -12.18 14.33
N VAL A 123 12.01 -12.24 15.25
CA VAL A 123 12.42 -11.07 16.05
C VAL A 123 13.07 -10.01 15.18
N THR A 124 13.97 -10.40 14.28
CA THR A 124 14.62 -9.48 13.33
C THR A 124 13.57 -8.85 12.40
N GLN A 125 12.64 -9.65 11.89
CA GLN A 125 11.58 -9.15 11.02
C GLN A 125 10.61 -8.21 11.76
N LEU A 126 10.23 -8.54 13.00
CA LEU A 126 9.44 -7.68 13.86
C LEU A 126 10.13 -6.33 14.08
N LEU A 127 11.41 -6.33 14.47
CA LEU A 127 12.14 -5.08 14.69
C LEU A 127 12.27 -4.28 13.39
N GLY A 128 12.64 -4.92 12.28
CA GLY A 128 12.77 -4.27 10.98
C GLY A 128 11.46 -3.65 10.50
N SER A 129 10.36 -4.41 10.56
CA SER A 129 9.02 -3.98 10.14
C SER A 129 8.57 -2.71 10.84
N PHE A 130 8.93 -2.48 12.11
CA PHE A 130 8.52 -1.27 12.83
C PHE A 130 9.58 -0.16 12.84
N LEU A 131 10.87 -0.49 12.92
CA LEU A 131 11.94 0.50 12.98
C LEU A 131 12.13 1.24 11.66
N ILE A 132 12.01 0.55 10.52
CA ILE A 132 12.17 1.16 9.19
C ILE A 132 11.11 2.24 8.93
N PRO A 133 9.80 1.98 9.04
CA PRO A 133 8.79 3.02 8.83
C PRO A 133 8.86 4.12 9.89
N LEU A 134 9.20 3.80 11.14
CA LEU A 134 9.40 4.81 12.19
C LEU A 134 10.55 5.77 11.84
N TRP A 135 11.69 5.22 11.43
CA TRP A 135 12.84 6.01 10.97
C TRP A 135 12.47 6.87 9.77
N SER A 136 11.82 6.28 8.76
CA SER A 136 11.36 6.98 7.57
C SER A 136 10.43 8.14 7.92
N PHE A 137 9.43 7.91 8.79
CA PHE A 137 8.51 8.93 9.25
C PHE A 137 9.24 10.07 9.96
N ILE A 138 10.14 9.77 10.91
CA ILE A 138 10.89 10.80 11.66
C ILE A 138 11.73 11.65 10.72
N VAL A 139 12.50 11.03 9.83
CA VAL A 139 13.38 11.75 8.91
C VAL A 139 12.57 12.62 7.94
N VAL A 140 11.56 12.04 7.29
CA VAL A 140 10.71 12.79 6.34
C VAL A 140 9.96 13.90 7.05
N PHE A 141 9.42 13.67 8.25
CA PHE A 141 8.74 14.70 9.04
C PHE A 141 9.68 15.87 9.37
N VAL A 142 10.89 15.59 9.88
CA VAL A 142 11.85 16.65 10.22
C VAL A 142 12.25 17.46 8.98
N VAL A 143 12.51 16.79 7.87
CA VAL A 143 12.90 17.45 6.61
C VAL A 143 11.75 18.30 6.06
N LEU A 144 10.56 17.72 5.89
CA LEU A 144 9.42 18.42 5.32
C LEU A 144 8.92 19.53 6.24
N LYS A 145 8.93 19.32 7.57
CA LYS A 145 8.53 20.36 8.51
C LYS A 145 9.51 21.52 8.52
N GLY A 146 10.81 21.24 8.54
CA GLY A 146 11.84 22.29 8.43
C GLY A 146 11.77 23.06 7.11
N TRP A 147 11.42 22.37 6.01
CA TRP A 147 11.21 23.01 4.72
C TRP A 147 9.94 23.87 4.70
N ASP A 148 8.83 23.37 5.24
CA ASP A 148 7.55 24.08 5.32
C ASP A 148 7.69 25.36 6.16
N ASP A 149 8.38 25.30 7.30
CA ASP A 149 8.60 26.47 8.16
C ASP A 149 9.46 27.55 7.48
N ARG A 150 10.28 27.18 6.50
CA ARG A 150 11.18 28.12 5.80
C ARG A 150 10.64 28.63 4.47
N PHE A 151 9.95 27.78 3.72
CA PHE A 151 9.58 28.05 2.33
C PHE A 151 8.08 27.84 2.06
N GLY A 152 7.36 27.13 2.93
CA GLY A 152 6.01 26.64 2.69
C GLY A 152 5.98 25.53 1.64
N ILE A 153 5.38 24.38 1.95
CA ILE A 153 5.22 23.28 0.96
C ILE A 153 3.80 23.20 0.37
N ARG A 154 2.79 23.68 1.09
CA ARG A 154 1.39 23.67 0.64
C ARG A 154 1.03 25.03 0.03
N VAL A 155 0.34 25.00 -1.09
CA VAL A 155 -0.22 26.20 -1.73
C VAL A 155 -1.29 26.86 -0.84
N SER A 156 -1.63 28.11 -1.15
CA SER A 156 -2.71 28.82 -0.45
C SER A 156 -4.06 28.12 -0.66
N GLN A 157 -5.02 28.32 0.27
CA GLN A 157 -6.38 27.76 0.10
C GLN A 157 -7.10 28.31 -1.14
N GLU A 158 -6.79 29.54 -1.56
CA GLU A 158 -7.33 30.12 -2.79
C GLU A 158 -6.81 29.36 -4.02
N THR A 159 -5.49 29.15 -4.08
CA THR A 159 -4.82 28.36 -5.11
C THR A 159 -5.32 26.91 -5.15
N GLU A 160 -5.48 26.28 -3.99
CA GLU A 160 -5.97 24.90 -3.87
C GLU A 160 -7.39 24.77 -4.45
N LYS A 161 -8.25 25.78 -4.23
CA LYS A 161 -9.61 25.83 -4.79
C LYS A 161 -9.65 26.11 -6.29
N SER A 162 -8.73 26.94 -6.80
CA SER A 162 -8.63 27.19 -8.24
C SER A 162 -8.04 26.01 -9.02
N GLY A 163 -7.36 25.09 -8.33
CA GLY A 163 -6.64 23.96 -8.92
C GLY A 163 -5.21 24.30 -9.32
N LEU A 164 -4.29 23.36 -9.11
CA LEU A 164 -2.87 23.54 -9.43
C LEU A 164 -2.62 23.58 -10.95
N ASP A 165 -3.44 22.89 -11.75
CA ASP A 165 -3.35 22.92 -13.21
C ASP A 165 -3.36 24.37 -13.75
N TRP A 166 -4.34 25.17 -13.32
CA TRP A 166 -4.44 26.56 -13.74
C TRP A 166 -3.33 27.43 -13.14
N HIS A 167 -3.06 27.29 -11.84
CA HIS A 167 -2.10 28.13 -11.13
C HIS A 167 -0.65 27.91 -11.59
N ASP A 168 -0.22 26.65 -11.71
CA ASP A 168 1.17 26.29 -12.01
C ASP A 168 1.42 26.13 -13.51
N HIS A 169 0.39 25.81 -14.30
CA HIS A 169 0.55 25.48 -15.72
C HIS A 169 -0.26 26.38 -16.67
N GLY A 170 -1.14 27.27 -16.16
CA GLY A 170 -1.91 28.20 -16.97
C GLY A 170 -2.88 27.50 -17.95
N GLN A 171 -3.17 26.23 -17.73
CA GLN A 171 -4.00 25.41 -18.60
C GLN A 171 -4.79 24.40 -17.77
N ILE A 172 -5.94 23.96 -18.28
CA ILE A 172 -6.74 22.91 -17.65
C ILE A 172 -6.37 21.59 -18.32
N ALA A 173 -5.99 20.58 -17.54
CA ALA A 173 -5.54 19.30 -18.10
C ALA A 173 -6.65 18.59 -18.93
N TYR A 174 -7.92 18.79 -18.56
CA TYR A 174 -9.07 18.15 -19.20
C TYR A 174 -10.18 19.16 -19.56
N ILE A 175 -10.21 19.57 -20.82
CA ILE A 175 -11.18 20.54 -21.38
C ILE A 175 -12.64 20.01 -21.33
N SER A 176 -12.84 18.68 -21.27
CA SER A 176 -14.15 18.04 -21.43
C SER A 176 -14.96 17.82 -20.14
N LEU A 177 -14.40 18.08 -18.96
CA LEU A 177 -15.08 17.83 -17.67
C LEU A 177 -15.75 19.08 -17.07
N GLU A 178 -15.53 20.26 -17.65
CA GLU A 178 -16.19 21.51 -17.19
C GLU A 178 -17.65 21.65 -17.63
N LYS A 179 -18.22 20.70 -18.38
CA LYS A 179 -19.64 20.72 -18.73
C LYS A 179 -20.30 19.35 -18.51
N LYS A 180 -20.88 19.21 -17.33
CA LYS A 180 -22.32 18.95 -17.13
C LYS A 180 -22.65 19.09 -15.65
N GLU A 181 -23.34 20.18 -15.32
CA GLU A 181 -24.20 20.27 -14.14
C GLU A 181 -25.16 19.06 -14.06
#